data_AF-A0A6A5KPL8-F1
#
_entry.id   AF-A0A6A5KPL8-F1
#
_cell.length_a   1.000
_cell.length_b   1.000
_cell.length_c   1.000
_cell.angle_alpha   90.00
_cell.angle_beta   90.00
_cell.angle_gamma   90.00
#
_symmetry.space_group_name_H-M   'P 1'
#
loop_
_entity.id
_entity.type
_entity.pdbx_description
1 polymer ?
#
loop_
_entity_poly.entity_id
_entity_poly.type
_entity_poly.pdbx_seq_one_letter_code
_entity_poly.pdbx_strand_id
1 'polypeptide(L)'
;MPAMLDDPSAPVIYRTSGDIPYPPPGGPLPIGIAPNPVTLRDRVTTATIIPFSAPNQVPLTLLAYLCDQLGREIEKGDTYPMVEPLPLDNFGPYWFGVFGAIMLLGDIKDGRELHEMARRGCDWERECLGSFYIKPNYPGRSSHVCNGGFLVTDASRNRGVGRLMGETYLDWAPKLGYTYSVFNLVYETNVASCRIWDALGFKRIGRVKGCGNLKSYPGELVDALIYGRELGQEDEYVSEERFDKIRFYLKNGKYPNGADRAEKSRLRSAATHYKLTPETDNEPEKLWLKGKEVIADTKQQYQLAQDIHHKQHGGINKTTAAIAELYHWVRIKETVSQVIRNCPECSEMNKGLSALRHGQNQARSDGRSAPGFLQSPPPPPPQPSLTPTPPSLFSPSAPAPPPRPRSDSPSNQLQLEASQHHSAFPHYPQRSEYDMPVDPALMDGIQSGNLADLPPSPFLAPRGANGGESGAGRIDVDPGLEERAPTAGEEMRRRLNRVSQYK
;
A
#
# COMPACT_ATOMS: atom_id res chain seq x y z
N MET A 1 -7.16 3.60 13.19
CA MET A 1 -6.41 4.87 13.06
C MET A 1 -7.05 5.64 11.93
N PRO A 2 -7.51 6.88 12.15
CA PRO A 2 -8.28 7.61 11.17
C PRO A 2 -7.49 8.78 10.58
N ALA A 3 -7.99 9.24 9.46
CA ALA A 3 -7.33 10.23 8.63
C ALA A 3 -8.35 11.02 7.79
N MET A 4 -9.64 10.87 8.04
CA MET A 4 -10.64 11.06 6.97
C MET A 4 -10.99 12.53 6.74
N LEU A 5 -11.31 12.83 5.49
CA LEU A 5 -11.92 14.09 5.06
C LEU A 5 -13.27 13.84 4.37
N ASP A 6 -13.41 12.72 3.65
CA ASP A 6 -14.53 12.48 2.74
C ASP A 6 -15.69 11.70 3.37
N ASP A 7 -16.91 12.10 2.96
CA ASP A 7 -18.15 11.35 3.10
C ASP A 7 -18.05 9.98 2.38
N PRO A 8 -18.39 8.85 3.04
CA PRO A 8 -18.38 7.53 2.41
C PRO A 8 -19.35 7.32 1.25
N SER A 9 -20.37 8.17 1.12
CA SER A 9 -21.32 8.16 0.01
C SER A 9 -20.84 8.98 -1.19
N ALA A 10 -19.77 9.77 -1.05
CA ALA A 10 -19.20 10.55 -2.13
C ALA A 10 -18.57 9.65 -3.22
N PRO A 11 -18.60 10.07 -4.50
CA PRO A 11 -17.95 9.33 -5.58
C PRO A 11 -16.45 9.18 -5.33
N VAL A 12 -15.92 8.01 -5.67
CA VAL A 12 -14.50 7.69 -5.46
C VAL A 12 -13.60 8.69 -6.20
N ILE A 13 -12.77 9.40 -5.45
CA ILE A 13 -11.78 10.33 -6.00
C ILE A 13 -10.61 9.52 -6.56
N TYR A 14 -10.35 9.67 -7.86
CA TYR A 14 -9.20 9.05 -8.53
C TYR A 14 -8.06 10.03 -8.73
N ARG A 15 -6.84 9.49 -8.86
CA ARG A 15 -5.63 10.27 -9.09
C ARG A 15 -5.60 10.78 -10.53
N THR A 16 -5.43 12.10 -10.69
CA THR A 16 -5.40 12.81 -11.98
C THR A 16 -4.21 13.78 -12.09
N SER A 17 -3.25 13.72 -11.17
CA SER A 17 -2.05 14.57 -11.14
C SER A 17 -0.82 13.83 -10.61
N GLY A 18 0.36 14.25 -11.06
CA GLY A 18 1.66 13.67 -10.71
C GLY A 18 2.18 12.69 -11.77
N ASP A 19 3.24 11.96 -11.45
CA ASP A 19 3.89 11.04 -12.39
C ASP A 19 3.06 9.79 -12.68
N ILE A 20 3.06 9.35 -13.94
CA ILE A 20 2.41 8.14 -14.44
C ILE A 20 3.06 6.90 -13.76
N PRO A 21 2.32 5.84 -13.37
CA PRO A 21 0.96 5.49 -13.81
C PRO A 21 -0.18 6.02 -12.94
N TYR A 22 -1.32 6.22 -13.61
CA TYR A 22 -2.64 6.25 -12.98
C TYR A 22 -3.26 4.84 -13.15
N PRO A 23 -3.17 3.96 -12.15
CA PRO A 23 -3.77 2.63 -12.26
C PRO A 23 -5.29 2.76 -12.45
N PRO A 24 -5.89 2.16 -13.50
CA PRO A 24 -7.33 2.23 -13.68
C PRO A 24 -8.04 1.45 -12.55
N PRO A 25 -9.29 1.80 -12.20
CA PRO A 25 -10.03 1.11 -11.14
C PRO A 25 -10.17 -0.39 -11.46
N GLY A 26 -9.80 -1.27 -10.53
CA GLY A 26 -9.76 -2.72 -10.77
C GLY A 26 -8.68 -3.20 -11.74
N GLY A 27 -7.78 -2.32 -12.19
CA GLY A 27 -6.67 -2.65 -13.07
C GLY A 27 -5.57 -3.49 -12.41
N PRO A 28 -4.56 -3.93 -13.20
CA PRO A 28 -3.38 -4.59 -12.66
C PRO A 28 -2.61 -3.65 -11.74
N LEU A 29 -2.14 -4.18 -10.61
CA LEU A 29 -1.33 -3.42 -9.66
C LEU A 29 0.06 -3.08 -10.25
N PRO A 30 0.63 -1.90 -9.90
CA PRO A 30 2.00 -1.55 -10.27
C PRO A 30 3.06 -2.59 -9.89
N ILE A 31 4.13 -2.65 -10.68
CA ILE A 31 5.25 -3.56 -10.45
C ILE A 31 5.84 -3.32 -9.05
N GLY A 32 6.00 -4.41 -8.28
CA GLY A 32 6.51 -4.34 -6.91
C GLY A 32 5.45 -4.18 -5.82
N ILE A 33 4.16 -4.18 -6.18
CA ILE A 33 3.03 -4.38 -5.26
C ILE A 33 2.48 -5.80 -5.50
N ALA A 34 2.66 -6.67 -4.52
CA ALA A 34 2.27 -8.08 -4.53
C ALA A 34 1.99 -8.53 -3.08
N PRO A 35 1.38 -9.71 -2.84
CA PRO A 35 1.22 -10.26 -1.50
C PRO A 35 2.54 -10.26 -0.73
N ASN A 36 2.58 -9.56 0.41
CA ASN A 36 3.80 -9.31 1.19
C ASN A 36 3.77 -10.14 2.48
N PRO A 37 4.55 -11.24 2.57
CA PRO A 37 4.65 -12.01 3.80
C PRO A 37 5.49 -11.27 4.84
N VAL A 38 4.93 -11.09 6.03
CA VAL A 38 5.52 -10.40 7.17
C VAL A 38 5.47 -11.27 8.43
N THR A 39 6.48 -11.17 9.28
CA THR A 39 6.48 -11.86 10.58
C THR A 39 5.96 -10.92 11.66
N LEU A 40 5.05 -11.43 12.51
CA LEU A 40 4.52 -10.67 13.65
C LEU A 40 5.59 -10.42 14.73
N ARG A 41 5.23 -9.62 15.74
CA ARG A 41 6.14 -9.20 16.83
C ARG A 41 6.78 -10.37 17.61
N ASP A 42 6.15 -11.53 17.61
CA ASP A 42 6.66 -12.76 18.23
C ASP A 42 7.84 -13.41 17.46
N ARG A 43 8.11 -12.95 16.23
CA ARG A 43 9.14 -13.48 15.31
C ARG A 43 8.93 -14.94 14.88
N VAL A 44 7.73 -15.50 15.08
CA VAL A 44 7.39 -16.89 14.76
C VAL A 44 6.14 -16.96 13.88
N THR A 45 5.14 -16.13 14.15
CA THR A 45 3.88 -16.14 13.41
C THR A 45 4.03 -15.36 12.10
N THR A 46 3.86 -16.06 10.98
CA THR A 46 3.74 -15.44 9.64
C THR A 46 2.33 -14.93 9.39
N ALA A 47 2.24 -13.81 8.70
CA ALA A 47 1.03 -13.21 8.17
C ALA A 47 1.33 -12.64 6.78
N THR A 48 0.35 -12.57 5.88
CA THR A 48 0.51 -11.92 4.56
C THR A 48 -0.40 -10.71 4.44
N ILE A 49 0.15 -9.61 3.94
CA ILE A 49 -0.62 -8.43 3.53
C ILE A 49 -0.92 -8.56 2.04
N ILE A 50 -2.20 -8.70 1.69
CA ILE A 50 -2.68 -8.90 0.32
C ILE A 50 -3.23 -7.58 -0.23
N PRO A 51 -2.75 -7.10 -1.39
CA PRO A 51 -3.26 -5.88 -2.03
C PRO A 51 -4.45 -6.16 -2.95
N PHE A 52 -5.34 -5.18 -3.08
CA PHE A 52 -6.55 -5.20 -3.92
C PHE A 52 -6.74 -3.86 -4.64
N SER A 53 -7.11 -3.89 -5.91
CA SER A 53 -7.41 -2.70 -6.75
C SER A 53 -8.91 -2.49 -7.00
N ALA A 54 -9.78 -3.39 -6.54
CA ALA A 54 -11.23 -3.22 -6.59
C ALA A 54 -11.95 -4.05 -5.51
N PRO A 55 -13.17 -3.67 -5.09
CA PRO A 55 -13.93 -4.37 -4.04
C PRO A 55 -14.32 -5.80 -4.42
N ASN A 56 -14.59 -6.06 -5.71
CA ASN A 56 -15.00 -7.37 -6.23
C ASN A 56 -13.89 -8.44 -6.17
N GLN A 57 -12.64 -8.06 -5.92
CA GLN A 57 -11.52 -8.99 -5.73
C GLN A 57 -11.53 -9.60 -4.32
N VAL A 58 -12.18 -8.95 -3.35
CA VAL A 58 -12.29 -9.40 -1.95
C VAL A 58 -13.46 -10.39 -1.82
N PRO A 59 -13.30 -11.55 -1.15
CA PRO A 59 -14.44 -12.44 -0.87
C PRO A 59 -15.51 -11.75 -0.02
N LEU A 60 -16.79 -11.89 -0.39
CA LEU A 60 -17.90 -11.21 0.28
C LEU A 60 -17.98 -11.47 1.79
N THR A 61 -17.62 -12.68 2.25
CA THR A 61 -17.61 -13.02 3.68
C THR A 61 -16.53 -12.26 4.47
N LEU A 62 -15.37 -12.02 3.86
CA LEU A 62 -14.29 -11.22 4.44
C LEU A 62 -14.63 -9.73 4.39
N LEU A 63 -15.26 -9.28 3.30
CA LEU A 63 -15.75 -7.90 3.17
C LEU A 63 -16.81 -7.58 4.23
N ALA A 64 -17.77 -8.47 4.44
CA ALA A 64 -18.79 -8.35 5.49
C ALA A 64 -18.18 -8.34 6.91
N TYR A 65 -17.19 -9.19 7.17
CA TYR A 65 -16.46 -9.19 8.43
C TYR A 65 -15.72 -7.85 8.67
N LEU A 66 -15.00 -7.32 7.67
CA LEU A 66 -14.33 -6.03 7.80
C LEU A 66 -15.31 -4.86 7.97
N CYS A 67 -16.49 -4.93 7.34
CA CYS A 67 -17.57 -3.96 7.54
C CYS A 67 -18.09 -3.96 8.98
N ASP A 68 -18.32 -5.14 9.57
CA ASP A 68 -18.70 -5.29 10.99
C ASP A 68 -17.60 -4.77 11.93
N GLN A 69 -16.33 -5.09 11.66
CA GLN A 69 -15.20 -4.59 12.46
C GLN A 69 -15.06 -3.06 12.39
N LEU A 70 -15.26 -2.44 11.22
CA LEU A 70 -15.30 -0.99 11.11
C LEU A 70 -16.52 -0.41 11.84
N GLY A 71 -17.70 -1.03 11.70
CA GLY A 71 -18.92 -0.64 12.39
C GLY A 71 -18.76 -0.59 13.89
N ARG A 72 -18.18 -1.64 14.51
CA ARG A 72 -17.86 -1.67 15.95
C ARG A 72 -16.86 -0.59 16.37
N GLU A 73 -15.90 -0.26 15.51
CA GLU A 73 -14.90 0.79 15.80
C GLU A 73 -15.49 2.21 15.67
N ILE A 74 -16.48 2.40 14.78
CA ILE A 74 -17.33 3.60 14.71
C ILE A 74 -18.25 3.68 15.93
N GLU A 75 -18.89 2.57 16.31
CA GLU A 75 -19.78 2.51 17.48
C GLU A 75 -19.04 2.79 18.80
N LYS A 76 -17.77 2.39 18.93
CA LYS A 76 -16.89 2.81 20.04
C LYS A 76 -16.71 4.34 20.09
N GLY A 77 -16.69 5.02 18.93
CA GLY A 77 -16.79 6.49 18.84
C GLY A 77 -15.57 7.28 19.33
N ASP A 78 -14.40 6.64 19.40
CA ASP A 78 -13.15 7.24 19.91
C ASP A 78 -12.06 7.38 18.83
N THR A 79 -12.29 6.82 17.65
CA THR A 79 -11.32 6.86 16.56
C THR A 79 -11.90 7.48 15.31
N TYR A 80 -12.91 6.90 14.68
CA TYR A 80 -13.49 7.46 13.46
C TYR A 80 -14.48 8.60 13.77
N PRO A 81 -14.52 9.70 12.98
CA PRO A 81 -15.50 10.79 13.10
C PRO A 81 -16.92 10.44 12.64
N MET A 82 -17.13 9.26 12.05
CA MET A 82 -18.46 8.76 11.71
C MET A 82 -19.27 8.53 12.99
N VAL A 83 -20.57 8.82 12.96
CA VAL A 83 -21.50 8.50 14.05
C VAL A 83 -22.20 7.16 13.81
N GLU A 84 -22.51 6.86 12.55
CA GLU A 84 -23.26 5.68 12.13
C GLU A 84 -22.35 4.71 11.33
N PRO A 85 -22.45 3.38 11.58
CA PRO A 85 -21.78 2.37 10.75
C PRO A 85 -22.19 2.44 9.28
N LEU A 86 -21.23 2.18 8.38
CA LEU A 86 -21.52 2.10 6.95
C LEU A 86 -22.31 0.82 6.64
N PRO A 87 -23.31 0.84 5.74
CA PRO A 87 -23.86 -0.37 5.17
C PRO A 87 -22.82 -1.07 4.28
N LEU A 88 -22.92 -2.40 4.20
CA LEU A 88 -21.99 -3.25 3.44
C LEU A 88 -21.83 -2.83 1.97
N ASP A 89 -22.93 -2.41 1.35
CA ASP A 89 -22.97 -1.96 -0.05
C ASP A 89 -22.10 -0.72 -0.30
N ASN A 90 -21.95 0.16 0.71
CA ASN A 90 -21.09 1.34 0.65
C ASN A 90 -19.67 1.05 1.14
N PHE A 91 -19.49 0.14 2.09
CA PHE A 91 -18.18 -0.20 2.66
C PHE A 91 -17.19 -0.71 1.60
N GLY A 92 -17.64 -1.58 0.68
CA GLY A 92 -16.80 -2.10 -0.40
C GLY A 92 -16.22 -0.99 -1.29
N PRO A 93 -17.05 -0.20 -1.98
CA PRO A 93 -16.63 0.96 -2.78
C PRO A 93 -15.79 1.97 -1.98
N TYR A 94 -16.15 2.22 -0.72
CA TYR A 94 -15.42 3.16 0.13
C TYR A 94 -13.99 2.71 0.45
N TRP A 95 -13.82 1.47 0.90
CA TRP A 95 -12.56 0.96 1.46
C TRP A 95 -11.64 0.33 0.39
N PHE A 96 -12.21 -0.18 -0.70
CA PHE A 96 -11.48 -0.87 -1.78
C PHE A 96 -11.65 -0.23 -3.16
N GLY A 97 -12.25 0.97 -3.26
CA GLY A 97 -12.55 1.63 -4.54
C GLY A 97 -11.34 2.16 -5.32
N VAL A 98 -10.22 2.45 -4.66
CA VAL A 98 -8.95 2.84 -5.31
C VAL A 98 -7.89 1.78 -5.07
N PHE A 99 -7.52 1.59 -3.80
CA PHE A 99 -6.58 0.59 -3.36
C PHE A 99 -6.89 0.23 -1.91
N GLY A 100 -7.03 -1.06 -1.64
CA GLY A 100 -7.19 -1.61 -0.29
C GLY A 100 -6.23 -2.76 -0.05
N ALA A 101 -5.90 -3.01 1.20
CA ALA A 101 -5.00 -4.07 1.63
C ALA A 101 -5.57 -4.77 2.85
N ILE A 102 -5.47 -6.10 2.90
CA ILE A 102 -5.94 -6.90 4.05
C ILE A 102 -4.77 -7.71 4.56
N MET A 103 -4.52 -7.65 5.87
CA MET A 103 -3.53 -8.45 6.56
C MET A 103 -4.19 -9.69 7.15
N LEU A 104 -3.75 -10.86 6.69
CA LEU A 104 -4.28 -12.16 7.09
C LEU A 104 -3.17 -13.02 7.71
N LEU A 105 -3.55 -13.96 8.57
CA LEU A 105 -2.64 -14.94 9.17
C LEU A 105 -2.20 -15.99 8.13
N GLY A 106 -0.99 -16.53 8.27
CA GLY A 106 -0.43 -17.53 7.35
C GLY A 106 0.39 -16.96 6.18
N ASP A 107 0.87 -17.85 5.31
CA ASP A 107 1.62 -17.53 4.08
C ASP A 107 0.70 -17.72 2.86
N ILE A 108 -0.09 -16.69 2.54
CA ILE A 108 -1.05 -16.72 1.43
C ILE A 108 -0.38 -16.18 0.16
N LYS A 109 -0.40 -16.94 -0.92
CA LYS A 109 0.38 -16.65 -2.14
C LYS A 109 -0.35 -15.78 -3.15
N ASP A 110 -1.66 -15.93 -3.27
CA ASP A 110 -2.47 -15.15 -4.20
C ASP A 110 -3.94 -15.04 -3.76
N GLY A 111 -4.72 -14.26 -4.52
CA GLY A 111 -6.16 -14.10 -4.25
C GLY A 111 -6.99 -15.38 -4.46
N ARG A 112 -6.52 -16.38 -5.22
CA ARG A 112 -7.27 -17.63 -5.45
C ARG A 112 -7.28 -18.47 -4.19
N GLU A 113 -6.14 -18.56 -3.51
CA GLU A 113 -6.01 -19.19 -2.18
C GLU A 113 -6.93 -18.51 -1.16
N LEU A 114 -7.02 -17.17 -1.19
CA LEU A 114 -7.95 -16.41 -0.35
C LEU A 114 -9.44 -16.75 -0.64
N HIS A 115 -9.83 -16.82 -1.91
CA HIS A 115 -11.19 -17.24 -2.29
C HIS A 115 -11.46 -18.71 -1.91
N GLU A 116 -10.44 -19.57 -1.86
CA GLU A 116 -10.56 -20.94 -1.37
C GLU A 116 -10.65 -21.02 0.18
N MET A 117 -9.95 -20.15 0.92
CA MET A 117 -10.18 -19.97 2.36
C MET A 117 -11.63 -19.55 2.62
N ALA A 118 -12.12 -18.55 1.88
CA ALA A 118 -13.51 -18.10 2.00
C ALA A 118 -14.53 -19.21 1.72
N ARG A 119 -14.33 -20.00 0.66
CA ARG A 119 -15.20 -21.14 0.29
C ARG A 119 -15.20 -22.26 1.33
N ARG A 120 -14.09 -22.45 2.06
CA ARG A 120 -13.96 -23.42 3.15
C ARG A 120 -14.64 -23.00 4.46
N GLY A 121 -15.22 -21.78 4.53
CA GLY A 121 -15.81 -21.26 5.78
C GLY A 121 -14.76 -20.84 6.79
N CYS A 122 -13.67 -20.22 6.32
CA CYS A 122 -12.60 -19.67 7.15
C CYS A 122 -13.12 -18.74 8.25
N ASP A 123 -12.60 -18.89 9.47
CA ASP A 123 -12.93 -18.04 10.62
C ASP A 123 -12.14 -16.72 10.56
N TRP A 124 -12.75 -15.70 9.96
CA TRP A 124 -12.14 -14.38 9.82
C TRP A 124 -11.86 -13.68 11.16
N GLU A 125 -12.50 -14.05 12.27
CA GLU A 125 -12.22 -13.45 13.58
C GLU A 125 -10.79 -13.78 14.06
N ARG A 126 -10.29 -14.96 13.67
CA ARG A 126 -8.94 -15.45 14.00
C ARG A 126 -7.92 -15.17 12.91
N GLU A 127 -8.34 -15.27 11.65
CA GLU A 127 -7.46 -15.23 10.49
C GLU A 127 -7.29 -13.81 9.92
N CYS A 128 -8.22 -12.87 10.16
CA CYS A 128 -8.06 -11.48 9.74
C CYS A 128 -7.43 -10.62 10.85
N LEU A 129 -6.30 -10.01 10.55
CA LEU A 129 -5.52 -9.22 11.50
C LEU A 129 -5.82 -7.72 11.40
N GLY A 130 -6.16 -7.24 10.21
CA GLY A 130 -6.49 -5.85 9.95
C GLY A 130 -6.59 -5.54 8.47
N SER A 131 -6.89 -4.29 8.16
CA SER A 131 -6.95 -3.77 6.79
C SER A 131 -6.60 -2.29 6.75
N PHE A 132 -6.11 -1.80 5.62
CA PHE A 132 -5.96 -0.38 5.34
C PHE A 132 -6.29 -0.05 3.89
N TYR A 133 -6.58 1.22 3.60
CA TYR A 133 -6.76 1.72 2.24
C TYR A 133 -5.72 2.78 1.89
N ILE A 134 -5.51 3.00 0.59
CA ILE A 134 -4.75 4.15 0.05
C ILE A 134 -5.58 4.81 -1.05
N LYS A 135 -5.90 6.09 -0.89
CA LYS A 135 -6.65 6.88 -1.88
C LYS A 135 -6.12 8.32 -1.93
N PRO A 136 -6.42 9.12 -2.98
CA PRO A 136 -6.12 10.54 -2.98
C PRO A 136 -6.80 11.25 -1.80
N ASN A 137 -6.11 12.16 -1.12
CA ASN A 137 -6.68 12.98 -0.05
C ASN A 137 -7.48 14.19 -0.58
N TYR A 138 -7.22 14.55 -1.84
CA TYR A 138 -7.78 15.73 -2.50
C TYR A 138 -8.02 15.44 -3.98
N PRO A 139 -9.02 16.06 -4.63
CA PRO A 139 -9.27 15.90 -6.06
C PRO A 139 -8.26 16.67 -6.93
N GLY A 140 -8.23 16.35 -8.22
CA GLY A 140 -7.59 17.18 -9.24
C GLY A 140 -6.08 17.36 -9.03
N ARG A 141 -5.63 18.62 -8.96
CA ARG A 141 -4.22 19.02 -8.90
C ARG A 141 -3.46 18.54 -7.66
N SER A 142 -4.18 18.20 -6.58
CA SER A 142 -3.61 17.77 -5.30
C SER A 142 -3.74 16.26 -5.06
N SER A 143 -4.16 15.50 -6.08
CA SER A 143 -4.41 14.06 -5.97
C SER A 143 -3.15 13.18 -5.87
N HIS A 144 -1.96 13.77 -6.03
CA HIS A 144 -0.67 13.14 -5.70
C HIS A 144 -0.43 13.02 -4.18
N VAL A 145 -1.20 13.73 -3.36
CA VAL A 145 -1.22 13.56 -1.90
C VAL A 145 -2.22 12.46 -1.55
N CYS A 146 -1.78 11.38 -0.92
CA CYS A 146 -2.65 10.31 -0.47
C CYS A 146 -3.11 10.44 0.99
N ASN A 147 -4.20 9.74 1.26
CA ASN A 147 -4.77 9.44 2.55
C ASN A 147 -4.63 7.93 2.84
N GLY A 148 -4.89 7.51 4.08
CA GLY A 148 -5.09 6.11 4.43
C GLY A 148 -5.79 5.95 5.76
N GLY A 149 -6.79 5.06 5.81
CA GLY A 149 -7.45 4.63 7.05
C GLY A 149 -7.01 3.22 7.41
N PHE A 150 -6.89 2.93 8.71
CA PHE A 150 -6.36 1.65 9.20
C PHE A 150 -7.25 1.04 10.27
N LEU A 151 -7.68 -0.20 10.04
CA LEU A 151 -8.48 -1.03 10.95
C LEU A 151 -7.62 -2.20 11.44
N VAL A 152 -7.62 -2.47 12.74
CA VAL A 152 -6.94 -3.62 13.36
C VAL A 152 -7.99 -4.38 14.16
N THR A 153 -8.11 -5.69 13.94
CA THR A 153 -9.10 -6.51 14.64
C THR A 153 -8.77 -6.60 16.13
N ASP A 154 -9.78 -6.73 16.98
CA ASP A 154 -9.59 -6.65 18.44
C ASP A 154 -8.66 -7.76 18.96
N ALA A 155 -8.74 -8.96 18.39
CA ALA A 155 -7.83 -10.09 18.65
C ALA A 155 -6.36 -9.85 18.21
N SER A 156 -6.11 -8.82 17.41
CA SER A 156 -4.80 -8.52 16.79
C SER A 156 -4.09 -7.31 17.40
N ARG A 157 -4.73 -6.63 18.35
CA ARG A 157 -4.14 -5.52 19.11
C ARG A 157 -2.85 -5.98 19.82
N ASN A 158 -1.89 -5.06 20.00
CA ASN A 158 -0.57 -5.28 20.62
C ASN A 158 0.41 -6.26 19.92
N ARG A 159 -0.01 -7.01 18.88
CA ARG A 159 0.83 -7.97 18.12
C ARG A 159 1.75 -7.33 17.06
N GLY A 160 1.77 -6.00 16.95
CA GLY A 160 2.58 -5.24 15.99
C GLY A 160 1.91 -4.98 14.63
N VAL A 161 0.70 -5.52 14.40
CA VAL A 161 -0.06 -5.47 13.14
C VAL A 161 -0.20 -4.05 12.58
N GLY A 162 -0.65 -3.08 13.38
CA GLY A 162 -0.80 -1.69 12.92
C GLY A 162 0.51 -1.03 12.46
N ARG A 163 1.65 -1.45 13.02
CA ARG A 163 2.98 -0.99 12.59
C ARG A 163 3.39 -1.65 11.27
N LEU A 164 3.22 -2.96 11.12
CA LEU A 164 3.54 -3.69 9.89
C LEU A 164 2.71 -3.20 8.69
N MET A 165 1.43 -2.91 8.92
CA MET A 165 0.57 -2.26 7.92
C MET A 165 1.05 -0.85 7.58
N GLY A 166 1.48 -0.06 8.58
CA GLY A 166 2.07 1.27 8.35
C GLY A 166 3.40 1.22 7.58
N GLU A 167 4.27 0.25 7.87
CA GLU A 167 5.52 0.02 7.13
C GLU A 167 5.23 -0.40 5.68
N THR A 168 4.21 -1.24 5.45
CA THR A 168 3.78 -1.64 4.10
C THR A 168 3.08 -0.52 3.34
N TYR A 169 2.29 0.33 4.01
CA TYR A 169 1.71 1.55 3.44
C TYR A 169 2.80 2.46 2.86
N LEU A 170 3.92 2.60 3.56
CA LEU A 170 5.04 3.44 3.13
C LEU A 170 5.84 2.86 1.96
N ASP A 171 5.89 1.53 1.84
CA ASP A 171 6.48 0.85 0.67
C ASP A 171 5.55 0.91 -0.56
N TRP A 172 4.23 0.86 -0.36
CA TRP A 172 3.25 0.80 -1.45
C TRP A 172 2.75 2.16 -1.95
N ALA A 173 2.59 3.17 -1.08
CA ALA A 173 2.11 4.49 -1.50
C ALA A 173 2.99 5.16 -2.59
N PRO A 174 4.35 5.12 -2.52
CA PRO A 174 5.19 5.62 -3.61
C PRO A 174 5.02 4.82 -4.91
N LYS A 175 4.87 3.49 -4.81
CA LYS A 175 4.67 2.60 -5.97
C LYS A 175 3.31 2.80 -6.66
N LEU A 176 2.32 3.33 -5.94
CA LEU A 176 1.04 3.81 -6.47
C LEU A 176 1.13 5.23 -7.08
N GLY A 177 2.29 5.87 -7.05
CA GLY A 177 2.55 7.20 -7.61
C GLY A 177 2.28 8.38 -6.66
N TYR A 178 2.06 8.14 -5.36
CA TYR A 178 1.87 9.21 -4.40
C TYR A 178 3.20 9.76 -3.88
N THR A 179 3.33 11.08 -3.83
CA THR A 179 4.56 11.79 -3.44
C THR A 179 4.49 12.37 -2.02
N TYR A 180 3.30 12.38 -1.40
CA TYR A 180 3.08 12.83 -0.04
C TYR A 180 1.90 12.09 0.58
N SER A 181 1.93 11.85 1.90
CA SER A 181 0.84 11.29 2.69
C SER A 181 0.35 12.30 3.72
N VAL A 182 -0.97 12.51 3.81
CA VAL A 182 -1.62 13.31 4.87
C VAL A 182 -2.66 12.46 5.59
N PHE A 183 -2.61 12.48 6.92
CA PHE A 183 -3.72 12.01 7.76
C PHE A 183 -4.39 13.20 8.45
N ASN A 184 -5.64 13.49 8.10
CA ASN A 184 -6.30 14.74 8.50
C ASN A 184 -6.78 14.75 9.96
N LEU A 185 -7.31 13.62 10.46
CA LEU A 185 -8.00 13.53 11.75
C LEU A 185 -7.48 12.36 12.60
N VAL A 186 -6.30 12.54 13.20
CA VAL A 186 -5.77 11.64 14.24
C VAL A 186 -6.02 12.29 15.62
N TYR A 187 -7.08 11.89 16.31
CA TYR A 187 -7.38 12.42 17.65
C TYR A 187 -6.22 12.21 18.65
N GLU A 188 -5.88 13.25 19.44
CA GLU A 188 -4.75 13.21 20.40
C GLU A 188 -4.90 12.09 21.44
N THR A 189 -6.13 11.72 21.79
CA THR A 189 -6.48 10.61 22.68
C THR A 189 -6.13 9.23 22.10
N ASN A 190 -5.97 9.11 20.78
CA ASN A 190 -5.53 7.87 20.12
C ASN A 190 -4.01 7.71 20.20
N VAL A 191 -3.51 7.56 21.43
CA VAL A 191 -2.08 7.43 21.75
C VAL A 191 -1.39 6.30 20.98
N ALA A 192 -2.12 5.22 20.66
CA ALA A 192 -1.61 4.11 19.85
C ALA A 192 -1.34 4.54 18.39
N SER A 193 -2.25 5.31 17.78
CA SER A 193 -2.07 5.89 16.46
C SER A 193 -0.93 6.89 16.43
N CYS A 194 -0.90 7.84 17.38
CA CYS A 194 0.14 8.87 17.45
C CYS A 194 1.54 8.24 17.55
N ARG A 195 1.72 7.27 18.45
CA ARG A 195 3.01 6.56 18.62
C ARG A 195 3.47 5.83 17.35
N ILE A 196 2.55 5.28 16.56
CA ILE A 196 2.92 4.58 15.32
C ILE A 196 3.29 5.59 14.24
N TRP A 197 2.55 6.69 14.07
CA TRP A 197 2.91 7.73 13.10
C TRP A 197 4.19 8.47 13.45
N ASP A 198 4.39 8.85 14.72
CA ASP A 198 5.63 9.45 15.20
C ASP A 198 6.83 8.50 14.97
N ALA A 199 6.68 7.19 15.24
CA ALA A 199 7.74 6.19 15.05
C ALA A 199 7.99 5.83 13.57
N LEU A 200 7.00 6.03 12.71
CA LEU A 200 7.10 5.90 11.26
C LEU A 200 7.49 7.22 10.57
N GLY A 201 8.05 8.20 11.29
CA GLY A 201 8.64 9.40 10.70
C GLY A 201 7.62 10.41 10.14
N PHE A 202 6.32 10.25 10.40
CA PHE A 202 5.35 11.29 10.07
C PHE A 202 5.54 12.50 10.99
N LYS A 203 5.47 13.69 10.41
CA LYS A 203 5.54 14.96 11.13
C LYS A 203 4.11 15.39 11.49
N ARG A 204 3.92 15.94 12.70
CA ARG A 204 2.67 16.61 13.09
C ARG A 204 2.67 17.99 12.44
N ILE A 205 2.00 18.12 11.30
CA ILE A 205 2.01 19.34 10.46
C ILE A 205 0.93 20.34 10.85
N GLY A 206 -0.07 19.92 11.63
CA GLY A 206 -1.13 20.80 12.13
C GLY A 206 -1.91 20.20 13.28
N ARG A 207 -2.76 21.01 13.91
CA ARG A 207 -3.69 20.59 14.94
C ARG A 207 -4.99 21.38 14.87
N VAL A 208 -6.12 20.68 14.85
CA VAL A 208 -7.46 21.24 14.93
C VAL A 208 -7.93 21.13 16.38
N LYS A 209 -8.15 22.27 17.04
CA LYS A 209 -8.59 22.28 18.45
C LYS A 209 -10.05 21.90 18.58
N GLY A 210 -10.39 21.13 19.61
CA GLY A 210 -11.78 20.77 19.93
C GLY A 210 -12.53 20.10 18.77
N CYS A 211 -11.84 19.26 18.01
CA CYS A 211 -12.32 18.72 16.73
C CYS A 211 -13.22 17.49 16.87
N GLY A 212 -12.98 16.65 17.87
CA GLY A 212 -13.72 15.41 18.09
C GLY A 212 -14.64 15.48 19.31
N ASN A 213 -15.93 15.23 19.11
CA ASN A 213 -16.86 14.91 20.19
C ASN A 213 -16.87 13.38 20.34
N LEU A 214 -15.99 12.84 21.20
CA LEU A 214 -15.74 11.41 21.32
C LEU A 214 -16.55 10.77 22.45
N LYS A 215 -17.00 9.52 22.26
CA LYS A 215 -17.88 8.85 23.24
C LYS A 215 -17.21 8.61 24.60
N SER A 216 -15.91 8.32 24.65
CA SER A 216 -15.18 8.17 25.92
C SER A 216 -14.85 9.50 26.62
N TYR A 217 -15.16 10.65 26.01
CA TYR A 217 -14.84 11.99 26.53
C TYR A 217 -16.10 12.89 26.56
N PRO A 218 -17.17 12.49 27.27
CA PRO A 218 -18.43 13.21 27.26
C PRO A 218 -18.29 14.63 27.84
N GLY A 219 -18.63 15.63 27.03
CA GLY A 219 -18.55 17.05 27.41
C GLY A 219 -17.18 17.71 27.20
N GLU A 220 -16.17 16.96 26.74
CA GLU A 220 -14.86 17.50 26.35
C GLU A 220 -14.65 17.33 24.85
N LEU A 221 -14.27 18.41 24.16
CA LEU A 221 -13.93 18.36 22.74
C LEU A 221 -12.44 18.06 22.56
N VAL A 222 -12.12 16.95 21.91
CA VAL A 222 -10.77 16.42 21.76
C VAL A 222 -10.06 17.01 20.54
N ASP A 223 -8.81 17.44 20.72
CA ASP A 223 -7.97 17.94 19.63
C ASP A 223 -7.62 16.84 18.61
N ALA A 224 -7.59 17.18 17.32
CA ALA A 224 -7.16 16.30 16.24
C ALA A 224 -5.83 16.77 15.62
N LEU A 225 -4.88 15.85 15.47
CA LEU A 225 -3.60 16.08 14.80
C LEU A 225 -3.71 15.81 13.30
N ILE A 226 -3.10 16.70 12.52
CA ILE A 226 -2.83 16.49 11.11
C ILE A 226 -1.40 15.98 11.00
N TYR A 227 -1.23 14.77 10.46
CA TYR A 227 0.08 14.19 10.16
C TYR A 227 0.42 14.33 8.68
N GLY A 228 1.70 14.55 8.37
CA GLY A 228 2.22 14.66 7.02
C GLY A 228 3.58 13.98 6.86
N ARG A 229 3.82 13.33 5.71
CA ARG A 229 5.14 12.79 5.34
C ARG A 229 5.34 12.79 3.82
N GLU A 230 6.54 13.16 3.39
CA GLU A 230 6.99 13.00 1.99
C GLU A 230 7.19 11.51 1.68
N LEU A 231 6.82 11.11 0.47
CA LEU A 231 6.89 9.73 -0.01
C LEU A 231 7.89 9.64 -1.18
N GLY A 232 8.73 8.60 -1.17
CA GLY A 232 9.65 8.31 -2.27
C GLY A 232 10.99 9.07 -2.28
N GLN A 233 11.24 10.00 -1.36
CA GLN A 233 12.49 10.81 -1.35
C GLN A 233 13.48 10.50 -0.23
N GLU A 234 13.12 9.70 0.78
CA GLU A 234 13.95 9.47 1.97
C GLU A 234 15.25 8.69 1.74
N ASP A 235 15.47 8.17 0.52
CA ASP A 235 16.57 7.26 0.21
C ASP A 235 17.51 7.73 -0.90
N GLU A 236 17.07 8.63 -1.78
CA GLU A 236 17.85 9.15 -2.91
C GLU A 236 18.30 10.60 -2.62
N TYR A 237 17.36 11.48 -2.25
CA TYR A 237 17.65 12.87 -1.84
C TYR A 237 18.39 12.94 -0.50
N VAL A 238 18.07 12.05 0.45
CA VAL A 238 18.75 12.04 1.76
C VAL A 238 20.19 11.55 1.66
N SER A 239 20.60 10.82 0.61
CA SER A 239 22.02 10.51 0.38
C SER A 239 22.81 11.73 -0.10
N GLU A 240 22.37 12.38 -1.17
CA GLU A 240 23.09 13.50 -1.79
C GLU A 240 23.15 14.70 -0.82
N GLU A 241 22.00 15.18 -0.34
CA GLU A 241 21.97 16.31 0.61
C GLU A 241 22.71 16.02 1.92
N ARG A 242 22.75 14.77 2.39
CA ARG A 242 23.47 14.45 3.65
C ARG A 242 24.96 14.64 3.49
N PHE A 243 25.55 14.18 2.38
CA PHE A 243 26.98 14.36 2.15
C PHE A 243 27.32 15.82 1.89
N ASP A 244 26.46 16.57 1.19
CA ASP A 244 26.64 18.01 0.99
C ASP A 244 26.45 18.83 2.27
N LYS A 245 25.49 18.48 3.14
CA LYS A 245 25.35 19.11 4.47
C LYS A 245 26.53 18.81 5.39
N ILE A 246 27.12 17.61 5.31
CA ILE A 246 28.36 17.26 6.03
C ILE A 246 29.55 18.06 5.46
N ARG A 247 29.70 18.13 4.13
CA ARG A 247 30.72 18.91 3.43
C ARG A 247 30.63 20.40 3.76
N PHE A 248 29.43 20.98 3.73
CA PHE A 248 29.14 22.35 4.14
C PHE A 248 29.52 22.60 5.61
N TYR A 249 29.15 21.69 6.52
CA TYR A 249 29.47 21.82 7.94
C TYR A 249 31.00 21.74 8.20
N LEU A 250 31.71 20.84 7.51
CA LEU A 250 33.17 20.72 7.59
C LEU A 250 33.91 21.92 6.97
N LYS A 251 33.41 22.47 5.85
CA LYS A 251 34.02 23.60 5.13
C LYS A 251 33.77 24.95 5.82
N ASN A 252 32.55 25.19 6.28
CA ASN A 252 32.11 26.51 6.76
C ASN A 252 32.03 26.62 8.30
N GLY A 253 32.13 25.51 9.04
CA GLY A 253 31.99 25.46 10.51
C GLY A 253 30.60 25.86 11.03
N LYS A 254 29.63 26.11 10.15
CA LYS A 254 28.27 26.56 10.44
C LYS A 254 27.26 25.51 10.03
N TYR A 255 26.16 25.43 10.77
CA TYR A 255 25.04 24.56 10.40
C TYR A 255 24.34 25.09 9.15
N PRO A 256 23.88 24.22 8.23
CA PRO A 256 23.02 24.62 7.11
C PRO A 256 21.77 25.37 7.58
N ASN A 257 21.31 26.32 6.77
CA ASN A 257 20.12 27.11 7.08
C ASN A 257 18.88 26.19 7.20
N GLY A 258 18.11 26.36 8.27
CA GLY A 258 16.92 25.53 8.56
C GLY A 258 17.19 24.23 9.34
N ALA A 259 18.45 23.81 9.57
CA ALA A 259 18.75 22.52 10.19
C ALA A 259 18.15 22.35 11.61
N ASP A 260 17.46 21.23 11.84
CA ASP A 260 16.76 20.93 13.10
C ASP A 260 17.72 20.55 14.27
N ARG A 261 17.19 20.41 15.49
CA ARG A 261 18.01 20.07 16.69
C ARG A 261 18.71 18.71 16.59
N ALA A 262 18.05 17.70 16.00
CA ALA A 262 18.59 16.38 15.77
C ALA A 262 19.57 16.35 14.59
N GLU A 263 19.31 17.10 13.51
CA GLU A 263 20.18 17.26 12.35
C GLU A 263 21.51 17.92 12.73
N LYS A 264 21.46 19.00 13.53
CA LYS A 264 22.65 19.60 14.15
C LYS A 264 23.43 18.60 15.01
N SER A 265 22.76 17.65 15.64
CA SER A 265 23.42 16.57 16.40
C SER A 265 24.03 15.50 15.50
N ARG A 266 23.35 15.12 14.42
CA ARG A 266 23.87 14.20 13.38
C ARG A 266 25.13 14.78 12.73
N LEU A 267 25.13 16.07 12.38
CA LEU A 267 26.29 16.76 11.78
C LEU A 267 27.50 16.78 12.72
N ARG A 268 27.32 17.13 14.00
CA ARG A 268 28.40 17.05 15.01
C ARG A 268 28.95 15.63 15.15
N SER A 269 28.08 14.61 15.18
CA SER A 269 28.49 13.20 15.27
C SER A 269 29.10 12.65 13.97
N ALA A 270 28.85 13.27 12.83
CA ALA A 270 29.49 12.93 11.56
C ALA A 270 30.90 13.53 11.48
N ALA A 271 31.09 14.78 11.90
CA ALA A 271 32.37 15.49 11.82
C ALA A 271 33.53 14.83 12.60
N THR A 272 33.26 13.88 13.51
CA THR A 272 34.29 13.07 14.18
C THR A 272 34.84 11.91 13.32
N HIS A 273 34.18 11.58 12.21
CA HIS A 273 34.48 10.42 11.37
C HIS A 273 34.70 10.76 9.89
N TYR A 274 34.09 11.86 9.42
CA TYR A 274 34.29 12.38 8.07
C TYR A 274 35.43 13.41 8.05
N LYS A 275 36.28 13.35 7.03
CA LYS A 275 37.33 14.35 6.74
C LYS A 275 37.13 14.89 5.33
N LEU A 276 37.38 16.19 5.14
CA LEU A 276 37.34 16.84 3.83
C LEU A 276 38.77 17.16 3.40
N THR A 277 39.15 16.74 2.19
CA THR A 277 40.40 17.19 1.56
C THR A 277 40.09 18.41 0.69
N PRO A 278 40.78 19.55 0.87
CA PRO A 278 40.54 20.75 0.08
C PRO A 278 40.94 20.56 -1.39
N GLU A 279 40.30 21.33 -2.25
CA GLU A 279 40.60 21.42 -3.68
C GLU A 279 42.07 21.82 -3.90
N THR A 280 42.74 21.13 -4.83
CA THR A 280 44.10 21.43 -5.29
C THR A 280 44.05 21.45 -6.82
N ASP A 281 44.93 22.19 -7.51
CA ASP A 281 44.84 22.56 -8.95
C ASP A 281 44.58 21.43 -9.99
N ASN A 282 44.56 20.15 -9.61
CA ASN A 282 44.23 19.00 -10.46
C ASN A 282 43.18 18.02 -9.90
N GLU A 283 42.64 18.21 -8.68
CA GLU A 283 41.73 17.24 -8.02
C GLU A 283 40.57 17.94 -7.30
N PRO A 284 39.30 17.51 -7.50
CA PRO A 284 38.13 18.09 -6.85
C PRO A 284 38.10 17.79 -5.34
N GLU A 285 37.33 18.57 -4.57
CA GLU A 285 37.15 18.33 -3.13
C GLU A 285 36.59 16.92 -2.85
N LYS A 286 37.35 16.10 -2.11
CA LYS A 286 36.98 14.72 -1.75
C LYS A 286 36.60 14.60 -0.27
N LEU A 287 35.47 13.96 -0.03
CA LEU A 287 34.98 13.60 1.31
C LEU A 287 35.43 12.18 1.65
N TRP A 288 35.96 11.98 2.85
CA TRP A 288 36.51 10.70 3.30
C TRP A 288 35.81 10.23 4.58
N LEU A 289 35.46 8.94 4.65
CA LEU A 289 34.94 8.29 5.86
C LEU A 289 35.88 7.17 6.30
N LYS A 290 36.56 7.33 7.43
CA LYS A 290 37.45 6.31 8.02
C LYS A 290 38.45 5.68 7.01
N GLY A 291 38.97 6.47 6.07
CA GLY A 291 39.93 6.03 5.04
C GLY A 291 39.32 5.58 3.71
N LYS A 292 37.99 5.68 3.53
CA LYS A 292 37.27 5.36 2.28
C LYS A 292 36.75 6.64 1.63
N GLU A 293 36.80 6.72 0.31
CA GLU A 293 36.29 7.87 -0.44
C GLU A 293 34.76 7.83 -0.51
N VAL A 294 34.11 8.96 -0.26
CA VAL A 294 32.65 9.08 -0.16
C VAL A 294 32.12 9.70 -1.44
N ILE A 295 31.39 8.90 -2.22
CA ILE A 295 30.88 9.31 -3.54
C ILE A 295 29.42 9.78 -3.40
N ALA A 296 29.19 11.07 -3.55
CA ALA A 296 27.85 11.65 -3.46
C ALA A 296 27.05 11.49 -4.76
N ASP A 297 27.65 11.78 -5.92
CA ASP A 297 27.00 11.74 -7.23
C ASP A 297 26.54 10.33 -7.62
N THR A 298 25.24 10.18 -7.83
CA THR A 298 24.57 8.96 -8.30
C THR A 298 25.12 8.44 -9.65
N LYS A 299 25.54 9.32 -10.57
CA LYS A 299 26.14 8.89 -11.85
C LYS A 299 27.52 8.28 -11.64
N GLN A 300 28.37 8.93 -10.85
CA GLN A 300 29.68 8.42 -10.47
C GLN A 300 29.58 7.10 -9.69
N GLN A 301 28.62 6.95 -8.77
CA GLN A 301 28.35 5.67 -8.08
C GLN A 301 28.05 4.54 -9.07
N TYR A 302 27.21 4.79 -10.09
CA TYR A 302 26.85 3.79 -11.09
C TYR A 302 28.04 3.41 -11.98
N GLN A 303 28.78 4.38 -12.51
CA GLN A 303 29.98 4.14 -13.33
C GLN A 303 31.04 3.35 -12.57
N LEU A 304 31.33 3.73 -11.33
CA LEU A 304 32.30 3.06 -10.48
C LEU A 304 31.88 1.62 -10.14
N ALA A 305 30.60 1.40 -9.85
CA ALA A 305 30.05 0.06 -9.63
C ALA A 305 30.11 -0.78 -10.92
N GLN A 306 29.90 -0.17 -12.08
CA GLN A 306 30.03 -0.81 -13.40
C GLN A 306 31.47 -1.22 -13.71
N ASP A 307 32.45 -0.35 -13.48
CA ASP A 307 33.87 -0.65 -13.71
C ASP A 307 34.41 -1.75 -12.78
N ILE A 308 34.02 -1.72 -11.49
CA ILE A 308 34.41 -2.76 -10.53
C ILE A 308 33.68 -4.08 -10.83
N HIS A 309 32.45 -4.02 -11.34
CA HIS A 309 31.74 -5.20 -11.80
C HIS A 309 32.40 -5.83 -13.04
N HIS A 310 32.65 -5.07 -14.12
CA HIS A 310 33.28 -5.58 -15.35
C HIS A 310 34.65 -6.22 -15.11
N LYS A 311 35.42 -5.76 -14.12
CA LYS A 311 36.73 -6.35 -13.79
C LYS A 311 36.68 -7.78 -13.23
N GLN A 312 35.55 -8.22 -12.67
CA GLN A 312 35.45 -9.51 -11.97
C GLN A 312 34.17 -10.30 -12.22
N HIS A 313 33.17 -9.70 -12.89
CA HIS A 313 31.79 -10.18 -13.06
C HIS A 313 31.20 -10.84 -11.80
N GLY A 314 31.51 -10.24 -10.65
CA GLY A 314 31.10 -10.74 -9.34
C GLY A 314 29.59 -10.62 -9.13
N GLY A 315 29.00 -11.59 -8.42
CA GLY A 315 27.64 -11.46 -7.91
C GLY A 315 27.55 -10.32 -6.88
N ILE A 316 26.32 -9.85 -6.61
CA ILE A 316 26.01 -8.63 -5.84
C ILE A 316 26.87 -8.47 -4.58
N ASN A 317 27.00 -9.53 -3.76
CA ASN A 317 27.76 -9.49 -2.51
C ASN A 317 29.28 -9.31 -2.74
N LYS A 318 29.87 -9.91 -3.78
CA LYS A 318 31.30 -9.82 -4.09
C LYS A 318 31.67 -8.44 -4.62
N THR A 319 30.89 -7.92 -5.57
CA THR A 319 31.08 -6.55 -6.10
C THR A 319 30.82 -5.49 -5.02
N THR A 320 29.80 -5.69 -4.17
CA THR A 320 29.58 -4.80 -3.01
C THR A 320 30.77 -4.81 -2.05
N ALA A 321 31.38 -5.95 -1.77
CA ALA A 321 32.56 -6.04 -0.90
C ALA A 321 33.77 -5.30 -1.49
N ALA A 322 34.09 -5.55 -2.76
CA ALA A 322 35.20 -4.87 -3.45
C ALA A 322 35.02 -3.35 -3.52
N ILE A 323 33.79 -2.87 -3.75
CA ILE A 323 33.47 -1.44 -3.66
C ILE A 323 33.68 -0.94 -2.23
N ALA A 324 33.15 -1.65 -1.24
CA ALA A 324 33.17 -1.25 0.16
C ALA A 324 34.56 -1.28 0.80
N GLU A 325 35.59 -1.80 0.15
CA GLU A 325 36.99 -1.67 0.59
C GLU A 325 37.52 -0.24 0.37
N LEU A 326 37.24 0.35 -0.80
CA LEU A 326 37.79 1.64 -1.24
C LEU A 326 36.82 2.82 -1.07
N TYR A 327 35.52 2.57 -1.24
CA TYR A 327 34.50 3.61 -1.33
C TYR A 327 33.35 3.42 -0.34
N HIS A 328 32.60 4.49 -0.12
CA HIS A 328 31.41 4.50 0.71
C HIS A 328 30.30 5.38 0.13
N TRP A 329 29.12 4.79 -0.09
CA TRP A 329 27.88 5.52 -0.27
C TRP A 329 26.72 4.75 0.37
N VAL A 330 25.53 5.35 0.42
CA VAL A 330 24.32 4.71 0.94
C VAL A 330 23.81 3.70 -0.10
N ARG A 331 23.25 2.55 0.33
CA ARG A 331 22.59 1.59 -0.58
C ARG A 331 23.44 0.99 -1.73
N ILE A 332 24.77 0.85 -1.55
CA ILE A 332 25.70 0.21 -2.53
C ILE A 332 25.12 -1.05 -3.21
N LYS A 333 24.44 -1.93 -2.46
CA LYS A 333 23.83 -3.16 -2.99
C LYS A 333 22.78 -2.91 -4.08
N GLU A 334 22.03 -1.82 -4.02
CA GLU A 334 21.00 -1.47 -5.00
C GLU A 334 21.62 -0.99 -6.31
N THR A 335 22.60 -0.07 -6.23
CA THR A 335 23.41 0.37 -7.37
C THR A 335 24.05 -0.83 -8.08
N VAL A 336 24.70 -1.72 -7.32
CA VAL A 336 25.34 -2.94 -7.83
C VAL A 336 24.30 -3.90 -8.44
N SER A 337 23.11 -4.03 -7.85
CA SER A 337 22.04 -4.87 -8.39
C SER A 337 21.43 -4.31 -9.69
N GLN A 338 21.48 -2.99 -9.90
CA GLN A 338 21.09 -2.36 -11.16
C GLN A 338 22.16 -2.55 -12.24
N VAL A 339 23.43 -2.32 -11.91
CA VAL A 339 24.57 -2.59 -12.79
C VAL A 339 24.59 -4.04 -13.28
N ILE A 340 24.41 -5.03 -12.38
CA ILE A 340 24.43 -6.46 -12.74
C ILE A 340 23.25 -6.83 -13.64
N ARG A 341 22.06 -6.25 -13.43
CA ARG A 341 20.89 -6.46 -14.32
C ARG A 341 21.13 -5.88 -15.72
N ASN A 342 21.85 -4.77 -15.80
CA ASN A 342 22.14 -4.06 -17.05
C ASN A 342 23.42 -4.57 -17.76
N CYS A 343 24.17 -5.48 -17.13
CA CYS A 343 25.37 -6.07 -17.72
C CYS A 343 24.99 -7.20 -18.71
N PRO A 344 25.39 -7.13 -19.99
CA PRO A 344 25.00 -8.13 -20.99
C PRO A 344 25.52 -9.54 -20.65
N GLU A 345 26.77 -9.66 -20.18
CA GLU A 345 27.39 -10.94 -19.86
C GLU A 345 26.72 -11.64 -18.67
N CYS A 346 26.42 -10.88 -17.60
CA CYS A 346 25.74 -11.44 -16.43
C CYS A 346 24.25 -11.67 -16.67
N SER A 347 23.61 -10.90 -17.55
CA SER A 347 22.22 -11.13 -17.97
C SER A 347 22.06 -12.48 -18.69
N GLU A 348 22.91 -12.77 -19.68
CA GLU A 348 22.89 -14.06 -20.39
C GLU A 348 23.27 -15.24 -19.49
N MET A 349 24.30 -15.09 -18.64
CA MET A 349 24.70 -16.16 -17.71
C MET A 349 23.59 -16.47 -16.67
N ASN A 350 22.82 -15.46 -16.24
CA ASN A 350 21.71 -15.66 -15.32
C ASN A 350 20.45 -16.24 -16.02
N LYS A 351 20.23 -15.95 -17.31
CA LYS A 351 19.25 -16.68 -18.16
C LYS A 351 19.63 -18.15 -18.29
N GLY A 352 20.91 -18.47 -18.56
CA GLY A 352 21.41 -19.84 -18.65
C GLY A 352 21.22 -20.64 -17.35
N LEU A 353 21.56 -20.04 -16.20
CA LEU A 353 21.32 -20.63 -14.88
C LEU A 353 19.81 -20.82 -14.57
N SER A 354 18.96 -19.91 -15.05
CA SER A 354 17.50 -20.01 -14.90
C SER A 354 16.90 -21.13 -15.77
N ALA A 355 17.44 -21.36 -16.97
CA ALA A 355 17.08 -22.47 -17.84
C ALA A 355 17.54 -23.82 -17.27
N LEU A 356 18.77 -23.90 -16.75
CA LEU A 356 19.31 -25.09 -16.06
C LEU A 356 18.49 -25.48 -14.82
N ARG A 357 17.99 -24.51 -14.05
CA ARG A 357 17.10 -24.76 -12.91
C ARG A 357 15.72 -25.28 -13.32
N HIS A 358 15.19 -24.87 -14.47
CA HIS A 358 13.96 -25.46 -15.02
C HIS A 358 14.20 -26.90 -15.47
N GLY A 359 15.31 -27.19 -16.15
CA GLY A 359 15.68 -28.55 -16.56
C GLY A 359 15.84 -29.53 -15.39
N GLN A 360 16.46 -29.13 -14.29
CA GLN A 360 16.61 -29.99 -13.10
C GLN A 360 15.29 -30.26 -12.35
N ASN A 361 14.32 -29.33 -12.38
CA ASN A 361 13.01 -29.58 -11.80
C ASN A 361 12.14 -30.50 -12.67
N GLN A 362 12.32 -30.48 -13.99
CA GLN A 362 11.66 -31.41 -14.91
C GLN A 362 12.25 -32.83 -14.81
N ALA A 363 13.58 -32.96 -14.69
CA ALA A 363 14.23 -34.25 -14.47
C ALA A 363 13.92 -34.91 -13.10
N ARG A 364 13.26 -34.20 -12.17
CA ARG A 364 12.83 -34.74 -10.86
C ARG A 364 11.36 -35.17 -10.81
N SER A 365 10.51 -34.83 -11.79
CA SER A 365 9.13 -35.32 -11.84
C SER A 365 9.03 -36.76 -12.36
N ASP A 366 9.93 -37.16 -13.26
CA ASP A 366 9.81 -38.43 -14.00
C ASP A 366 10.60 -39.59 -13.33
N GLY A 367 11.14 -39.36 -12.13
CA GLY A 367 12.06 -40.24 -11.42
C GLY A 367 11.46 -41.09 -10.29
N ARG A 368 10.14 -41.37 -10.29
CA ARG A 368 9.49 -42.22 -9.26
C ARG A 368 8.63 -43.33 -9.86
N SER A 369 9.29 -44.38 -10.32
CA SER A 369 8.75 -45.75 -10.37
C SER A 369 9.91 -46.74 -10.38
N ALA A 370 10.18 -47.36 -9.23
CA ALA A 370 11.16 -48.43 -9.10
C ALA A 370 10.42 -49.74 -8.78
N PRO A 371 10.57 -50.82 -9.59
CA PRO A 371 10.26 -52.17 -9.15
C PRO A 371 11.40 -52.73 -8.29
N GLY A 372 11.06 -53.59 -7.32
CA GLY A 372 12.01 -54.14 -6.35
C GLY A 372 12.95 -55.22 -6.90
N PHE A 373 14.08 -55.39 -6.22
CA PHE A 373 15.07 -56.46 -6.45
C PHE A 373 14.48 -57.86 -6.19
N LEU A 374 14.71 -58.80 -7.10
CA LEU A 374 14.77 -60.24 -6.82
C LEU A 374 15.91 -60.90 -7.61
N GLN A 375 16.53 -61.91 -7.01
CA GLN A 375 17.71 -62.62 -7.53
C GLN A 375 17.34 -63.83 -8.41
N SER A 376 18.25 -64.24 -9.29
CA SER A 376 18.05 -65.33 -10.27
C SER A 376 18.52 -66.72 -9.77
N PRO A 377 17.84 -67.81 -10.16
CA PRO A 377 18.37 -69.18 -10.17
C PRO A 377 18.55 -69.79 -11.60
N PRO A 378 19.20 -70.97 -11.76
CA PRO A 378 19.73 -71.50 -13.05
C PRO A 378 18.80 -72.49 -13.84
N PRO A 379 19.16 -72.95 -15.08
CA PRO A 379 18.32 -73.75 -16.04
C PRO A 379 18.48 -75.29 -15.88
N PRO A 380 17.99 -76.25 -16.74
CA PRO A 380 17.38 -76.26 -18.12
C PRO A 380 16.13 -77.23 -18.26
N PRO A 381 15.94 -78.12 -19.30
CA PRO A 381 15.61 -78.05 -20.76
C PRO A 381 14.15 -78.57 -21.12
N PRO A 382 13.82 -79.30 -22.24
CA PRO A 382 13.56 -78.84 -23.64
C PRO A 382 12.23 -79.28 -24.36
N GLN A 383 11.86 -78.58 -25.47
CA GLN A 383 11.14 -79.05 -26.71
C GLN A 383 9.66 -79.55 -26.67
N PRO A 384 8.94 -79.76 -27.83
CA PRO A 384 9.00 -79.16 -29.20
C PRO A 384 7.61 -78.85 -29.90
N SER A 385 7.65 -78.28 -31.13
CA SER A 385 6.65 -78.43 -32.24
C SER A 385 5.28 -77.69 -32.16
N LEU A 386 4.50 -77.38 -33.23
CA LEU A 386 4.49 -77.70 -34.68
C LEU A 386 4.07 -76.47 -35.57
N THR A 387 4.41 -76.55 -36.87
CA THR A 387 3.85 -75.81 -38.05
C THR A 387 2.50 -76.46 -38.52
N PRO A 388 1.63 -75.89 -39.42
CA PRO A 388 1.99 -75.23 -40.69
C PRO A 388 1.13 -74.09 -41.29
N THR A 389 1.67 -73.57 -42.40
CA THR A 389 1.29 -72.62 -43.47
C THR A 389 0.14 -73.09 -44.42
N PRO A 390 -0.25 -72.42 -45.55
CA PRO A 390 -0.18 -71.00 -46.02
C PRO A 390 -1.53 -70.51 -46.71
N PRO A 391 -1.60 -69.86 -47.92
CA PRO A 391 -1.47 -68.42 -48.24
C PRO A 391 -2.63 -67.81 -49.08
N SER A 392 -2.54 -66.51 -49.46
CA SER A 392 -2.91 -65.86 -50.77
C SER A 392 -3.33 -64.38 -50.58
N LEU A 393 -3.23 -63.41 -51.51
CA LEU A 393 -2.39 -63.14 -52.70
C LEU A 393 -2.68 -61.68 -53.19
N PHE A 394 -1.83 -61.12 -54.08
CA PHE A 394 -2.03 -59.92 -54.94
C PHE A 394 -1.93 -58.45 -54.41
N SER A 395 -1.15 -57.68 -55.17
CA SER A 395 -1.18 -56.21 -55.42
C SER A 395 -1.74 -55.97 -56.87
N PRO A 396 -1.78 -54.78 -57.54
CA PRO A 396 -1.25 -53.42 -57.21
C PRO A 396 -2.10 -52.18 -57.67
N SER A 397 -1.50 -50.98 -57.61
CA SER A 397 -1.75 -49.75 -58.46
C SER A 397 -2.73 -48.63 -58.01
N ALA A 398 -2.47 -47.38 -58.47
CA ALA A 398 -3.15 -46.09 -58.17
C ALA A 398 -3.62 -45.37 -59.49
N PRO A 399 -4.03 -44.06 -59.61
CA PRO A 399 -4.51 -43.01 -58.67
C PRO A 399 -5.75 -42.13 -59.12
N ALA A 400 -6.49 -41.46 -58.18
CA ALA A 400 -7.34 -40.21 -58.28
C ALA A 400 -8.49 -40.05 -59.36
N PRO A 401 -9.41 -39.02 -59.36
CA PRO A 401 -9.95 -38.05 -58.36
C PRO A 401 -11.53 -38.08 -58.21
N PRO A 402 -12.33 -36.97 -58.25
CA PRO A 402 -13.07 -36.30 -57.14
C PRO A 402 -14.62 -36.50 -57.10
N PRO A 403 -15.39 -35.99 -56.09
CA PRO A 403 -16.12 -34.69 -56.21
C PRO A 403 -16.41 -33.89 -54.90
N ARG A 404 -17.18 -32.78 -55.00
CA ARG A 404 -17.68 -31.84 -53.94
C ARG A 404 -19.24 -31.80 -53.93
N PRO A 405 -19.96 -30.92 -53.18
CA PRO A 405 -19.96 -30.62 -51.73
C PRO A 405 -21.39 -30.54 -51.10
N ARG A 406 -21.46 -30.44 -49.74
CA ARG A 406 -22.52 -29.85 -48.85
C ARG A 406 -22.28 -30.34 -47.40
N SER A 407 -22.78 -29.77 -46.29
CA SER A 407 -23.26 -28.42 -45.91
C SER A 407 -23.60 -28.43 -44.40
N ASP A 408 -23.39 -27.43 -43.53
CA ASP A 408 -22.63 -26.15 -43.52
C ASP A 408 -22.38 -25.76 -42.02
N SER A 409 -21.97 -24.54 -41.67
CA SER A 409 -21.81 -24.07 -40.27
C SER A 409 -21.94 -22.54 -40.13
N PRO A 410 -22.65 -21.99 -39.11
CA PRO A 410 -22.79 -20.55 -38.94
C PRO A 410 -21.85 -19.98 -37.86
N SER A 411 -20.65 -19.56 -38.28
CA SER A 411 -19.81 -18.60 -37.54
C SER A 411 -19.19 -17.62 -38.53
N ASN A 412 -20.01 -16.70 -39.06
CA ASN A 412 -19.62 -15.46 -39.77
C ASN A 412 -20.87 -14.66 -40.18
N GLN A 413 -21.61 -14.13 -39.21
CA GLN A 413 -22.71 -13.19 -39.49
C GLN A 413 -22.92 -12.17 -38.36
N LEU A 414 -21.89 -11.34 -38.10
CA LEU A 414 -22.02 -10.04 -37.44
C LEU A 414 -20.75 -9.16 -37.65
N GLN A 415 -20.15 -9.27 -38.85
CA GLN A 415 -19.06 -8.38 -39.29
C GLN A 415 -19.40 -7.73 -40.65
N LEU A 416 -20.67 -7.36 -40.81
CA LEU A 416 -21.23 -6.77 -42.03
C LEU A 416 -22.42 -5.83 -41.74
N GLU A 417 -22.33 -5.05 -40.65
CA GLU A 417 -23.23 -3.90 -40.35
C GLU A 417 -22.45 -2.58 -40.17
N ALA A 418 -21.18 -2.53 -40.62
CA ALA A 418 -20.29 -1.37 -40.45
C ALA A 418 -20.21 -0.43 -41.67
N SER A 419 -21.06 -0.62 -42.70
CA SER A 419 -20.90 0.08 -43.98
C SER A 419 -22.19 0.23 -44.79
N GLN A 420 -23.24 0.79 -44.19
CA GLN A 420 -24.33 1.49 -44.89
C GLN A 420 -25.27 2.16 -43.87
N HIS A 421 -25.13 3.47 -43.64
CA HIS A 421 -26.21 4.42 -43.33
C HIS A 421 -25.63 5.83 -43.17
N HIS A 422 -25.49 6.54 -44.29
CA HIS A 422 -25.51 8.01 -44.28
C HIS A 422 -26.96 8.47 -44.33
N SER A 423 -27.39 9.35 -43.42
CA SER A 423 -28.25 10.54 -43.70
C SER A 423 -28.71 11.22 -42.40
N ALA A 424 -28.89 12.55 -42.47
CA ALA A 424 -29.61 13.41 -41.52
C ALA A 424 -29.02 13.62 -40.10
N PHE A 425 -27.98 14.44 -39.99
CA PHE A 425 -27.72 15.25 -38.79
C PHE A 425 -28.70 16.45 -38.74
N PRO A 426 -29.31 16.78 -37.58
CA PRO A 426 -29.90 18.09 -37.37
C PRO A 426 -28.78 19.14 -37.18
N HIS A 427 -28.87 20.22 -37.93
CA HIS A 427 -27.87 21.29 -37.94
C HIS A 427 -28.09 22.24 -36.75
N TYR A 428 -27.20 22.22 -35.75
CA TYR A 428 -27.16 23.27 -34.71
C TYR A 428 -26.22 24.41 -35.17
N PRO A 429 -26.70 25.66 -35.25
CA PRO A 429 -25.88 26.77 -35.74
C PRO A 429 -24.83 27.19 -34.71
N GLN A 430 -23.63 27.53 -35.20
CA GLN A 430 -22.64 28.25 -34.40
C GLN A 430 -23.21 29.62 -33.99
N ARG A 431 -23.26 29.88 -32.68
CA ARG A 431 -23.19 31.24 -32.14
C ARG A 431 -22.03 31.33 -31.17
N SER A 432 -21.13 32.24 -31.48
CA SER A 432 -20.09 32.71 -30.58
C SER A 432 -20.69 33.85 -29.76
N GLU A 433 -20.88 33.65 -28.46
CA GLU A 433 -21.03 34.70 -27.42
C GLU A 433 -21.25 34.00 -26.07
N TYR A 434 -20.23 34.07 -25.20
CA TYR A 434 -20.42 33.84 -23.76
C TYR A 434 -20.79 35.19 -23.15
N ASP A 435 -22.08 35.43 -22.93
CA ASP A 435 -22.54 36.50 -22.06
C ASP A 435 -23.04 35.87 -20.75
N MET A 436 -22.46 36.30 -19.64
CA MET A 436 -22.79 35.84 -18.29
C MET A 436 -23.23 37.07 -17.50
N PRO A 437 -24.47 37.14 -17.00
CA PRO A 437 -24.99 38.36 -16.41
C PRO A 437 -24.19 38.70 -15.15
N VAL A 438 -23.48 39.83 -15.21
CA VAL A 438 -22.79 40.42 -14.07
C VAL A 438 -23.82 40.98 -13.10
N ASP A 439 -23.73 40.58 -11.84
CA ASP A 439 -24.56 41.13 -10.75
C ASP A 439 -24.29 42.64 -10.60
N PRO A 440 -25.30 43.52 -10.74
CA PRO A 440 -25.13 44.97 -10.59
C PRO A 440 -24.68 45.42 -9.19
N ALA A 441 -24.72 44.56 -8.16
CA ALA A 441 -24.43 44.92 -6.77
C ALA A 441 -22.93 45.16 -6.44
N LEU A 442 -22.02 45.12 -7.42
CA LEU A 442 -20.56 45.22 -7.20
C LEU A 442 -19.88 46.48 -7.80
N MET A 443 -20.66 47.46 -8.26
CA MET A 443 -20.14 48.76 -8.73
C MET A 443 -21.01 49.94 -8.25
N ASP A 444 -21.08 50.13 -6.94
CA ASP A 444 -21.39 51.44 -6.37
C ASP A 444 -20.64 51.66 -5.04
N GLY A 445 -20.23 52.90 -4.75
CA GLY A 445 -19.59 53.26 -3.48
C GLY A 445 -18.08 53.58 -3.46
N ILE A 446 -17.55 54.32 -4.45
CA ILE A 446 -16.40 55.20 -4.16
C ILE A 446 -16.93 56.56 -3.69
N GLN A 447 -17.14 56.71 -2.38
CA GLN A 447 -17.06 58.02 -1.71
C GLN A 447 -17.00 57.90 -0.16
N SER A 448 -15.86 58.33 0.39
CA SER A 448 -15.65 58.96 1.71
C SER A 448 -16.74 58.83 2.80
N GLY A 449 -16.43 58.13 3.90
CA GLY A 449 -17.20 58.12 5.16
C GLY A 449 -16.30 57.92 6.40
N ASN A 450 -16.65 58.57 7.52
CA ASN A 450 -15.76 58.74 8.69
C ASN A 450 -15.47 57.48 9.53
N LEU A 451 -14.22 57.38 10.00
CA LEU A 451 -13.75 56.39 10.98
C LEU A 451 -14.11 56.80 12.43
N ALA A 452 -15.39 57.04 12.72
CA ALA A 452 -15.84 57.59 14.02
C ALA A 452 -17.02 56.86 14.69
N ASP A 453 -17.84 56.09 13.95
CA ASP A 453 -19.07 55.47 14.46
C ASP A 453 -19.03 53.93 14.39
N LEU A 454 -18.14 53.30 15.16
CA LEU A 454 -18.21 51.87 15.48
C LEU A 454 -18.42 51.67 16.99
N PRO A 455 -19.40 50.83 17.41
CA PRO A 455 -19.68 50.61 18.83
C PRO A 455 -18.56 49.80 19.52
N PRO A 456 -18.30 50.04 20.82
CA PRO A 456 -17.20 49.40 21.55
C PRO A 456 -17.45 47.91 21.81
N SER A 457 -16.42 47.10 21.59
CA SER A 457 -16.42 45.65 21.83
C SER A 457 -16.37 45.31 23.34
N PRO A 458 -17.10 44.28 23.82
CA PRO A 458 -17.33 44.05 25.25
C PRO A 458 -16.15 43.44 26.03
N PHE A 459 -14.97 43.28 25.42
CA PHE A 459 -13.79 42.69 26.05
C PHE A 459 -12.65 43.71 26.16
N LEU A 460 -12.63 44.50 27.25
CA LEU A 460 -11.43 45.04 27.93
C LEU A 460 -11.79 46.02 29.08
N ALA A 461 -11.89 45.52 30.32
CA ALA A 461 -11.72 46.33 31.54
C ALA A 461 -11.39 45.44 32.77
N PRO A 462 -10.44 45.81 33.67
CA PRO A 462 -10.01 44.95 34.79
C PRO A 462 -10.46 45.42 36.19
N ARG A 463 -10.74 44.45 37.09
CA ARG A 463 -10.75 44.45 38.58
C ARG A 463 -11.57 43.24 39.07
N GLY A 464 -11.41 42.63 40.25
CA GLY A 464 -10.41 42.84 41.31
C GLY A 464 -10.96 42.45 42.70
N ALA A 465 -10.51 41.31 43.24
CA ALA A 465 -10.52 40.88 44.66
C ALA A 465 -11.83 40.41 45.38
N ASN A 466 -11.59 39.51 46.35
CA ASN A 466 -12.37 39.09 47.54
C ASN A 466 -13.53 38.07 47.45
N GLY A 467 -13.25 36.85 47.97
CA GLY A 467 -13.86 36.36 49.22
C GLY A 467 -14.96 35.28 49.16
N GLY A 468 -14.88 34.28 50.05
CA GLY A 468 -16.08 33.56 50.56
C GLY A 468 -16.22 32.06 50.30
N GLU A 469 -15.72 31.24 51.25
CA GLU A 469 -16.39 30.10 51.89
C GLU A 469 -17.12 28.96 51.10
N SER A 470 -16.53 27.76 51.24
CA SER A 470 -17.15 26.44 51.55
C SER A 470 -18.61 26.10 51.19
N GLY A 471 -18.77 24.97 50.47
CA GLY A 471 -20.03 24.20 50.44
C GLY A 471 -19.81 22.78 49.91
N ALA A 472 -19.64 21.80 50.80
CA ALA A 472 -19.50 20.39 50.44
C ALA A 472 -20.87 19.71 50.34
N GLY A 473 -21.21 19.17 49.16
CA GLY A 473 -22.43 18.38 48.94
C GLY A 473 -22.10 16.92 48.62
N ARG A 474 -22.41 16.01 49.55
CA ARG A 474 -22.52 14.57 49.25
C ARG A 474 -23.77 14.33 48.40
N ILE A 475 -23.71 13.35 47.50
CA ILE A 475 -24.90 12.70 46.93
C ILE A 475 -24.78 11.22 47.29
N ASP A 476 -25.81 10.70 47.95
CA ASP A 476 -25.88 9.31 48.41
C ASP A 476 -26.22 8.35 47.26
N VAL A 477 -25.83 7.09 47.43
CA VAL A 477 -26.06 5.99 46.49
C VAL A 477 -27.29 5.20 46.94
N ASP A 478 -28.29 5.08 46.08
CA ASP A 478 -29.49 4.27 46.33
C ASP A 478 -29.26 2.81 45.86
N PRO A 479 -29.37 1.79 46.73
CA PRO A 479 -29.06 0.41 46.37
C PRO A 479 -30.31 -0.46 46.16
N GLY A 480 -30.64 -0.78 44.91
CA GLY A 480 -31.62 -1.83 44.65
C GLY A 480 -32.11 -1.94 43.22
N LEU A 481 -31.57 -2.91 42.48
CA LEU A 481 -32.27 -3.79 41.51
C LEU A 481 -31.25 -4.72 40.84
N GLU A 482 -30.99 -5.88 41.47
CA GLU A 482 -30.31 -6.99 40.79
C GLU A 482 -31.28 -7.66 39.79
N GLU A 483 -31.41 -7.10 38.58
CA GLU A 483 -32.01 -7.83 37.46
C GLU A 483 -30.91 -8.32 36.52
N ARG A 484 -30.69 -9.65 36.57
CA ARG A 484 -29.58 -10.32 35.87
C ARG A 484 -29.81 -10.28 34.36
N ALA A 485 -29.00 -9.52 33.64
CA ALA A 485 -29.09 -9.40 32.18
C ALA A 485 -29.07 -10.79 31.50
N PRO A 486 -29.97 -11.05 30.53
CA PRO A 486 -30.05 -12.34 29.85
C PRO A 486 -28.81 -12.59 28.99
N THR A 487 -28.42 -13.86 28.87
CA THR A 487 -27.21 -14.23 28.12
C THR A 487 -27.43 -14.17 26.61
N ALA A 488 -26.35 -13.96 25.84
CA ALA A 488 -26.42 -13.79 24.38
C ALA A 488 -27.14 -14.95 23.64
N GLY A 489 -27.09 -16.17 24.18
CA GLY A 489 -27.81 -17.33 23.62
C GLY A 489 -29.33 -17.28 23.81
N GLU A 490 -29.82 -16.62 24.86
CA GLU A 490 -31.25 -16.46 25.16
C GLU A 490 -31.85 -15.35 24.27
N GLU A 491 -31.10 -14.25 24.09
CA GLU A 491 -31.44 -13.17 23.16
C GLU A 491 -31.51 -13.68 21.71
N MET A 492 -30.57 -14.53 21.29
CA MET A 492 -30.59 -15.13 19.95
C MET A 492 -31.79 -16.09 19.74
N ARG A 493 -32.15 -16.90 20.76
CA ARG A 493 -33.37 -17.73 20.70
C ARG A 493 -34.65 -16.90 20.62
N ARG A 494 -34.76 -15.80 21.36
CA ARG A 494 -35.90 -14.87 21.27
C ARG A 494 -36.06 -14.31 19.86
N ARG A 495 -34.96 -13.93 19.20
CA ARG A 495 -34.97 -13.39 17.83
C ARG A 495 -35.37 -14.45 16.81
N LEU A 496 -34.84 -15.68 16.90
CA LEU A 496 -35.22 -16.79 16.02
C LEU A 496 -36.71 -17.17 16.14
N ASN A 497 -37.25 -17.26 17.36
CA ASN A 497 -38.66 -17.56 17.57
C ASN A 497 -39.59 -16.46 17.02
N ARG A 498 -39.16 -15.19 17.03
CA ARG A 498 -39.95 -14.06 16.50
C ARG A 498 -40.02 -14.05 14.96
N VAL A 499 -38.99 -14.59 14.27
CA VAL A 499 -39.01 -14.80 12.80
C VAL A 499 -39.98 -15.91 12.40
N SER A 500 -40.22 -16.90 13.25
CA SER A 500 -41.12 -18.03 12.92
C SER A 500 -42.61 -17.71 12.98
N GLN A 501 -43.02 -16.50 13.42
CA GLN A 501 -44.42 -16.07 13.45
C GLN A 501 -44.89 -15.30 12.21
N TYR A 502 -44.02 -15.16 11.19
CA TYR A 502 -44.35 -14.56 9.88
C TYR A 502 -44.18 -15.59 8.75
N LYS A 503 -44.95 -16.67 8.84
CA LYS A 503 -45.21 -17.64 7.74
C LYS A 503 -46.67 -18.08 7.78
#